data_AF-A0A852ZP35-F1
#
_entry.id   AF-A0A852ZP35-F1
#
_cell.length_a   1.000
_cell.length_b   1.000
_cell.length_c   1.000
_cell.angle_alpha   90.00
_cell.angle_beta   90.00
_cell.angle_gamma   90.00
#
_symmetry.space_group_name_H-M   'P 1'
#
loop_
_entity.id
_entity.type
_entity.pdbx_description
1 polymer ?
#
loop_
_entity_poly.entity_id
_entity_poly.type
_entity_poly.pdbx_seq_one_letter_code
_entity_poly.pdbx_strand_id
1 'polypeptide(L)'
;MERGSLFTHTALSETAERVTEVETFLYGLINVLVADKAIDQGALGQAAAAVRAELDQRGEAMSPGVALRVDTDVPADTFVPVNCAERMHVCRAVCCRLNFALSAAEVESGTLKWDLGRPYQIRQDATGTCVHIDPENHGCSVYADRPGVCRGYSCANDQRIWSDFENMQLNTAWIEENLHGVGPRLAHAAMVRLPDPVVRPDAT
;
A
#
# COMPACT_ATOMS: atom_id res chain seq x y z
N MET A 1 -12.76 -16.52 -21.22
CA MET A 1 -12.60 -16.29 -19.77
C MET A 1 -12.02 -17.53 -19.08
N GLU A 2 -12.66 -18.71 -19.16
CA GLU A 2 -12.22 -19.94 -18.47
C GLU A 2 -10.79 -20.41 -18.81
N ARG A 3 -10.39 -20.42 -20.09
CA ARG A 3 -9.02 -20.81 -20.50
C ARG A 3 -7.93 -19.86 -19.99
N GLY A 4 -8.25 -18.58 -19.84
CA GLY A 4 -7.32 -17.58 -19.31
C GLY A 4 -7.10 -17.77 -17.81
N SER A 5 -8.18 -18.02 -17.07
CA SER A 5 -8.11 -18.37 -15.64
C SER A 5 -7.34 -19.68 -15.42
N LEU A 6 -7.59 -20.71 -16.23
CA LEU A 6 -6.82 -21.96 -16.16
C LEU A 6 -5.32 -21.73 -16.36
N PHE A 7 -4.93 -20.97 -17.39
CA PHE A 7 -3.52 -20.63 -17.63
C PHE A 7 -2.90 -19.87 -16.47
N THR A 8 -3.57 -18.84 -15.93
CA THR A 8 -3.06 -18.08 -14.78
C THR A 8 -2.92 -18.95 -13.53
N HIS A 9 -3.88 -19.84 -13.25
CA HIS A 9 -3.77 -20.77 -12.13
C HIS A 9 -2.62 -21.75 -12.32
N THR A 10 -2.46 -22.36 -13.50
CA THR A 10 -1.33 -23.25 -13.79
C THR A 10 0.00 -22.53 -13.63
N ALA A 11 0.15 -21.33 -14.20
CA ALA A 11 1.38 -20.55 -14.10
C ALA A 11 1.70 -20.14 -12.66
N LEU A 12 0.69 -19.76 -11.87
CA LEU A 12 0.86 -19.44 -10.45
C LEU A 12 1.23 -20.69 -9.63
N SER A 13 0.61 -21.84 -9.90
CA SER A 13 0.93 -23.11 -9.25
C SER A 13 2.36 -23.55 -9.54
N GLU A 14 2.79 -23.52 -10.81
CA GLU A 14 4.17 -23.82 -11.20
C GLU A 14 5.18 -22.87 -10.54
N THR A 15 4.83 -21.58 -10.44
CA THR A 15 5.67 -20.60 -9.74
C THR A 15 5.76 -20.92 -8.25
N ALA A 16 4.64 -21.26 -7.60
CA ALA A 16 4.60 -21.63 -6.20
C ALA A 16 5.41 -22.90 -5.91
N GLU A 17 5.35 -23.91 -6.78
CA GLU A 17 6.17 -25.12 -6.69
C GLU A 17 7.67 -24.79 -6.77
N ARG A 18 8.07 -23.97 -7.74
CA ARG A 18 9.49 -23.56 -7.90
C ARG A 18 9.99 -22.74 -6.70
N VAL A 19 9.16 -21.87 -6.14
CA VAL A 19 9.50 -21.11 -4.93
C VAL A 19 9.67 -22.06 -3.73
N THR A 20 8.76 -23.01 -3.56
CA THR A 20 8.82 -24.02 -2.48
C THR A 20 10.09 -24.87 -2.59
N GLU A 21 10.46 -25.28 -3.80
CA GLU A 21 11.69 -26.03 -4.06
C GLU A 21 12.93 -25.22 -3.67
N VAL A 22 13.00 -23.95 -4.09
CA VAL A 22 14.10 -23.04 -3.74
C VAL A 22 14.19 -22.82 -2.23
N GLU A 23 13.07 -22.60 -1.55
CA GLU A 23 13.02 -22.47 -0.09
C GLU A 23 13.52 -23.74 0.59
N THR A 24 13.09 -24.91 0.13
CA THR A 24 13.51 -26.21 0.67
C THR A 24 15.02 -26.40 0.54
N PHE A 25 15.60 -26.12 -0.65
CA PHE A 25 17.04 -26.21 -0.85
C PHE A 25 17.80 -25.19 -0.01
N LEU A 26 17.31 -23.96 0.10
CA LEU A 26 17.93 -22.91 0.90
C LEU A 26 17.94 -23.26 2.39
N TYR A 27 16.81 -23.71 2.94
CA TYR A 27 16.73 -24.15 4.33
C TYR A 27 17.60 -25.40 4.58
N GLY A 28 17.62 -26.35 3.65
CA GLY A 28 18.52 -27.50 3.70
C GLY A 28 19.99 -27.08 3.77
N LEU A 29 20.41 -26.17 2.90
CA LEU A 29 21.77 -25.63 2.88
C LEU A 29 22.11 -24.89 4.19
N ILE A 30 21.23 -24.01 4.66
CA ILE A 30 21.42 -23.29 5.94
C ILE A 30 21.60 -24.28 7.08
N ASN A 31 20.76 -25.32 7.15
CA ASN A 31 20.84 -26.34 8.20
C ASN A 31 22.18 -27.08 8.18
N VAL A 32 22.68 -27.46 7.00
CA VAL A 32 24.00 -28.10 6.86
C VAL A 32 25.12 -27.16 7.33
N LEU A 33 25.12 -25.90 6.87
CA LEU A 33 26.15 -24.93 7.22
C LEU A 33 26.16 -24.57 8.72
N VAL A 34 24.98 -24.50 9.35
CA VAL A 34 24.86 -24.27 10.80
C VAL A 34 25.32 -25.50 11.57
N ALA A 35 24.92 -26.71 11.16
CA ALA A 35 25.34 -27.95 11.80
C ALA A 35 26.87 -28.14 11.76
N ASP A 36 27.48 -27.79 10.63
CA ASP A 36 28.94 -27.80 10.45
C ASP A 36 29.66 -26.62 11.12
N LYS A 37 28.91 -25.74 11.81
CA LYS A 37 29.41 -24.51 12.45
C LYS A 37 30.16 -23.57 11.50
N ALA A 38 29.90 -23.68 10.20
CA ALA A 38 30.47 -22.81 9.18
C ALA A 38 29.84 -21.41 9.23
N ILE A 39 28.58 -21.30 9.68
CA ILE A 39 27.86 -20.04 9.88
C ILE A 39 27.12 -20.03 11.21
N ASP A 40 26.94 -18.84 11.78
CA ASP A 40 26.08 -18.60 12.94
C ASP A 40 24.66 -18.19 12.49
N GLN A 41 23.63 -18.76 13.12
CA GLN A 41 22.24 -18.51 12.76
C GLN A 41 21.81 -17.06 13.05
N GLY A 42 22.27 -16.46 14.14
CA GLY A 42 21.98 -15.07 14.50
C GLY A 42 22.62 -14.09 13.52
N ALA A 43 23.89 -14.33 13.16
CA ALA A 43 24.61 -13.54 12.17
C ALA A 43 23.96 -13.62 10.77
N LEU A 44 23.49 -14.80 10.36
CA LEU A 44 22.75 -14.97 9.11
C LEU A 44 21.45 -14.16 9.11
N GLY A 45 20.69 -14.18 10.21
CA GLY A 45 19.47 -13.40 10.36
C GLY A 45 19.71 -11.89 10.25
N GLN A 46 20.77 -11.38 10.88
CA GLN A 46 21.16 -9.97 10.79
C GLN A 46 21.58 -9.57 9.37
N ALA A 47 22.37 -10.42 8.69
CA ALA A 47 22.78 -10.19 7.31
C ALA A 47 21.56 -10.15 6.37
N ALA A 48 20.61 -11.07 6.53
CA ALA A 48 19.38 -11.08 5.74
C ALA A 48 18.53 -9.81 5.96
N ALA A 49 18.43 -9.33 7.21
CA ALA A 49 17.72 -8.09 7.53
C ALA A 49 18.40 -6.86 6.90
N ALA A 50 19.73 -6.80 6.93
CA ALA A 50 20.49 -5.71 6.31
C ALA A 50 20.33 -5.68 4.78
N VAL A 51 20.44 -6.85 4.12
CA VAL A 51 20.20 -6.96 2.67
C VAL A 51 18.78 -6.56 2.31
N ARG A 52 17.78 -6.95 3.10
CA ARG A 52 16.38 -6.51 2.88
C ARG A 52 16.26 -5.00 2.94
N ALA A 53 16.82 -4.37 3.97
CA ALA A 53 16.80 -2.91 4.09
C ALA A 53 17.52 -2.20 2.93
N GLU A 54 18.62 -2.76 2.42
CA GLU A 54 19.34 -2.25 1.25
C GLU A 54 18.50 -2.34 -0.04
N LEU A 55 17.85 -3.50 -0.27
CA LEU A 55 16.95 -3.69 -1.41
C LEU A 55 15.75 -2.76 -1.34
N ASP A 56 15.19 -2.53 -0.14
CA ASP A 56 14.11 -1.58 0.08
C ASP A 56 14.56 -0.14 -0.22
N GLN A 57 15.75 0.26 0.25
CA GLN A 57 16.32 1.59 -0.02
C GLN A 57 16.60 1.83 -1.51
N ARG A 58 17.00 0.79 -2.26
CA ARG A 58 17.21 0.85 -3.71
C ARG A 58 15.92 0.76 -4.52
N GLY A 59 14.79 0.45 -3.89
CA GLY A 59 13.54 0.16 -4.59
C GLY A 59 13.59 -1.11 -5.43
N GLU A 60 14.56 -1.99 -5.17
CA GLU A 60 14.78 -3.27 -5.85
C GLU A 60 14.02 -4.43 -5.17
N ALA A 61 13.42 -4.17 -4.00
CA ALA A 61 12.46 -5.06 -3.39
C ALA A 61 11.21 -5.16 -4.29
N MET A 62 11.23 -6.10 -5.23
CA MET A 62 10.07 -6.47 -6.04
C MET A 62 9.05 -7.21 -5.18
N SER A 63 8.25 -6.45 -4.44
CA SER A 63 6.99 -6.92 -3.89
C SER A 63 5.87 -6.62 -4.90
N PRO A 64 4.78 -7.41 -4.94
CA PRO A 64 3.56 -7.05 -5.67
C PRO A 64 2.94 -5.69 -5.27
N GLY A 65 3.54 -4.97 -4.30
CA GLY A 65 3.07 -3.66 -3.84
C GLY A 65 1.77 -3.75 -3.05
N VAL A 66 1.36 -4.96 -2.68
CA VAL A 66 0.15 -5.25 -1.92
C VAL A 66 0.38 -4.80 -0.48
N ALA A 67 -0.44 -3.88 0.00
CA ALA A 67 -0.37 -3.37 1.37
C ALA A 67 -1.71 -3.62 2.05
N LEU A 68 -1.78 -4.62 2.92
CA LEU A 68 -2.96 -4.90 3.74
C LEU A 68 -2.66 -4.53 5.19
N ARG A 69 -3.53 -3.72 5.79
CA ARG A 69 -3.44 -3.38 7.21
C ARG A 69 -3.87 -4.59 8.04
N VAL A 70 -3.02 -4.96 9.00
CA VAL A 70 -3.36 -5.94 10.02
C VAL A 70 -3.78 -5.17 11.26
N ASP A 71 -5.04 -5.33 11.62
CA ASP A 71 -5.61 -4.67 12.79
C ASP A 71 -5.18 -5.47 14.01
N THR A 72 -4.42 -4.84 14.90
CA THR A 72 -4.22 -5.35 16.25
C THR A 72 -5.38 -4.86 17.12
N ASP A 73 -5.72 -5.60 18.17
CA ASP A 73 -6.72 -5.19 19.18
C ASP A 73 -6.20 -3.99 19.99
N VAL A 74 -6.12 -2.82 19.34
CA VAL A 74 -5.81 -1.55 20.00
C VAL A 74 -7.11 -1.05 20.63
N PRO A 75 -7.13 -0.73 21.94
CA PRO A 75 -8.32 -0.22 22.60
C PRO A 75 -8.87 1.02 21.88
N ALA A 76 -10.18 1.04 21.65
CA ALA A 76 -10.91 2.13 20.98
C ALA A 76 -10.89 3.48 21.73
N ASP A 77 -10.27 3.53 22.91
CA ASP A 77 -10.36 4.63 23.89
C ASP A 77 -9.41 5.81 23.64
N THR A 78 -8.61 5.80 22.56
CA THR A 78 -7.66 6.90 22.27
C THR A 78 -8.17 7.94 21.27
N PHE A 79 -9.42 7.84 20.80
CA PHE A 79 -9.97 8.85 19.90
C PHE A 79 -10.19 10.17 20.63
N VAL A 80 -9.43 11.20 20.23
CA VAL A 80 -9.63 12.58 20.67
C VAL A 80 -10.44 13.31 19.59
N PRO A 81 -11.71 13.69 19.86
CA PRO A 81 -12.53 14.40 18.90
C PRO A 81 -11.89 15.73 18.49
N VAL A 82 -11.82 15.98 17.19
CA VAL A 82 -11.42 17.27 16.63
C VAL A 82 -12.68 18.03 16.22
N ASN A 83 -12.73 19.34 16.50
CA ASN A 83 -13.75 20.26 16.02
C ASN A 83 -13.55 20.58 14.52
N CYS A 84 -13.65 19.56 13.67
CA CYS A 84 -13.44 19.66 12.23
C CYS A 84 -14.31 20.74 11.58
N ALA A 85 -15.55 20.92 12.05
CA ALA A 85 -16.48 21.92 11.51
C ALA A 85 -15.93 23.35 11.59
N GLU A 86 -15.24 23.69 12.67
CA GLU A 86 -14.64 25.02 12.85
C GLU A 86 -13.37 25.19 12.02
N ARG A 87 -12.67 24.10 11.69
CA ARG A 87 -11.36 24.13 11.02
C ARG A 87 -11.42 23.88 9.52
N MET A 88 -12.55 23.41 9.00
CA MET A 88 -12.67 22.94 7.61
C MET A 88 -12.34 24.02 6.57
N HIS A 89 -12.69 25.28 6.84
CA HIS A 89 -12.40 26.40 5.96
C HIS A 89 -10.89 26.66 5.76
N VAL A 90 -10.08 26.27 6.75
CA VAL A 90 -8.61 26.34 6.68
C VAL A 90 -8.04 25.03 6.16
N CYS A 91 -8.37 23.90 6.81
CA CYS A 91 -7.71 22.63 6.53
C CYS A 91 -8.20 21.96 5.24
N ARG A 92 -9.41 22.25 4.77
CA ARG A 92 -9.99 21.65 3.54
C ARG A 92 -9.78 20.13 3.47
N ALA A 93 -10.01 19.46 4.61
CA ALA A 93 -9.81 18.03 4.80
C ALA A 93 -8.42 17.48 4.39
N VAL A 94 -7.31 18.14 4.80
CA VAL A 94 -5.94 17.62 4.59
C VAL A 94 -5.78 16.13 4.96
N CYS A 95 -6.45 15.67 6.02
CA CYS A 95 -6.39 14.27 6.43
C CYS A 95 -6.90 13.28 5.36
N CYS A 96 -7.79 13.71 4.45
CA CYS A 96 -8.25 12.91 3.32
C CYS A 96 -7.22 12.78 2.19
N ARG A 97 -6.11 13.54 2.23
CA ARG A 97 -4.97 13.41 1.31
C ARG A 97 -3.91 12.43 1.83
N LEU A 98 -4.02 11.98 3.07
CA LEU A 98 -3.14 10.94 3.62
C LEU A 98 -3.46 9.59 2.96
N ASN A 99 -2.41 8.81 2.70
CA ASN A 99 -2.52 7.48 2.13
C ASN A 99 -2.23 6.42 3.20
N PHE A 100 -2.97 5.32 3.16
CA PHE A 100 -2.88 4.21 4.10
C PHE A 100 -3.49 2.93 3.49
N ALA A 101 -3.08 1.79 4.02
CA ALA A 101 -3.64 0.48 3.67
C ALA A 101 -4.98 0.23 4.38
N LEU A 102 -5.91 -0.43 3.68
CA LEU A 102 -7.13 -0.98 4.24
C LEU A 102 -6.88 -2.36 4.84
N SER A 103 -7.72 -2.75 5.79
CA SER A 103 -7.79 -4.12 6.33
C SER A 103 -8.59 -5.05 5.41
N ALA A 104 -8.48 -6.36 5.64
CA ALA A 104 -9.26 -7.35 4.89
C ALA A 104 -10.77 -7.09 4.99
N ALA A 105 -11.28 -6.89 6.20
CA ALA A 105 -12.71 -6.64 6.43
C ALA A 105 -13.22 -5.37 5.73
N GLU A 106 -12.40 -4.31 5.69
CA GLU A 106 -12.72 -3.08 4.98
C GLU A 106 -12.77 -3.26 3.47
N VAL A 107 -11.83 -4.02 2.90
CA VAL A 107 -11.81 -4.36 1.47
C VAL A 107 -13.02 -5.22 1.12
N GLU A 108 -13.31 -6.24 1.91
CA GLU A 108 -14.42 -7.18 1.71
C GLU A 108 -15.79 -6.51 1.87
N SER A 109 -15.91 -5.48 2.71
CA SER A 109 -17.16 -4.71 2.86
C SER A 109 -17.66 -4.10 1.54
N GLY A 110 -16.75 -3.86 0.58
CA GLY A 110 -17.06 -3.26 -0.72
C GLY A 110 -17.43 -1.76 -0.69
N THR A 111 -17.61 -1.17 0.50
CA THR A 111 -17.97 0.23 0.70
C THR A 111 -16.82 1.16 0.32
N LEU A 112 -15.58 0.76 0.67
CA LEU A 112 -14.39 1.56 0.42
C LEU A 112 -13.76 1.20 -0.93
N LYS A 113 -13.37 2.23 -1.70
CA LYS A 113 -12.60 2.06 -2.94
C LYS A 113 -11.11 2.03 -2.61
N TRP A 114 -10.41 1.08 -3.20
CA TRP A 114 -8.96 0.96 -3.11
C TRP A 114 -8.28 1.12 -4.47
N ASP A 115 -6.98 1.42 -4.47
CA ASP A 115 -6.19 1.76 -5.66
C ASP A 115 -5.79 0.50 -6.47
N LEU A 116 -6.10 0.49 -7.77
CA LEU A 116 -5.79 -0.64 -8.66
C LEU A 116 -4.29 -0.81 -8.94
N GLY A 117 -3.53 0.27 -8.96
CA GLY A 117 -2.07 0.27 -9.13
C GLY A 117 -1.32 0.03 -7.82
N ARG A 118 -2.00 0.18 -6.67
CA ARG A 118 -1.48 -0.10 -5.33
C ARG A 118 -2.52 -0.86 -4.50
N PRO A 119 -2.61 -2.19 -4.68
CA PRO A 119 -3.69 -2.99 -4.12
C PRO A 119 -3.90 -2.73 -2.62
N TYR A 120 -5.18 -2.51 -2.29
CA TYR A 120 -5.70 -2.26 -0.93
C TYR A 120 -5.29 -0.94 -0.26
N GLN A 121 -4.54 -0.05 -0.93
CA GLN A 121 -4.42 1.34 -0.47
C GLN A 121 -5.73 2.10 -0.71
N ILE A 122 -6.09 3.01 0.19
CA ILE A 122 -7.26 3.89 0.01
C ILE A 122 -7.13 4.64 -1.33
N ARG A 123 -8.19 4.58 -2.15
CA ARG A 123 -8.16 5.19 -3.47
C ARG A 123 -8.16 6.71 -3.36
N GLN A 124 -7.23 7.34 -4.07
CA GLN A 124 -7.18 8.78 -4.28
C GLN A 124 -7.49 9.12 -5.74
N ASP A 125 -7.98 10.34 -5.97
CA ASP A 125 -8.18 10.90 -7.29
C ASP A 125 -6.86 11.44 -7.88
N ALA A 126 -6.93 12.08 -9.05
CA ALA A 126 -5.75 12.68 -9.69
C ALA A 126 -5.11 13.82 -8.88
N THR A 127 -5.86 14.43 -7.94
CA THR A 127 -5.37 15.49 -7.05
C THR A 127 -4.69 14.94 -5.80
N GLY A 128 -4.73 13.62 -5.58
CA GLY A 128 -4.19 12.97 -4.38
C GLY A 128 -5.15 13.06 -3.19
N THR A 129 -6.45 13.24 -3.45
CA THR A 129 -7.48 13.29 -2.39
C THR A 129 -8.31 12.02 -2.43
N CYS A 130 -8.67 11.48 -1.26
CA CYS A 130 -9.55 10.32 -1.14
C CYS A 130 -10.83 10.51 -1.97
N VAL A 131 -11.19 9.51 -2.78
CA VAL A 131 -12.36 9.58 -3.69
C VAL A 131 -13.70 9.68 -2.98
N HIS A 132 -13.73 9.49 -1.67
CA HIS A 132 -14.93 9.62 -0.85
C HIS A 132 -15.10 11.01 -0.23
N ILE A 133 -14.22 11.96 -0.56
CA ILE A 133 -14.44 13.35 -0.19
C ILE A 133 -15.51 13.96 -1.10
N ASP A 134 -16.41 14.73 -0.51
CA ASP A 134 -17.29 15.62 -1.25
C ASP A 134 -16.50 16.88 -1.67
N PRO A 135 -16.41 17.19 -2.98
CA PRO A 135 -15.61 18.31 -3.46
C PRO A 135 -16.17 19.68 -3.05
N GLU A 136 -17.47 19.79 -2.72
CA GLU A 136 -18.11 21.06 -2.39
C GLU A 136 -17.97 21.40 -0.90
N ASN A 137 -18.25 20.43 -0.02
CA ASN A 137 -18.31 20.66 1.43
C ASN A 137 -17.14 20.02 2.20
N HIS A 138 -16.24 19.30 1.53
CA HIS A 138 -15.10 18.59 2.11
C HIS A 138 -15.49 17.54 3.18
N GLY A 139 -16.75 17.12 3.19
CA GLY A 139 -17.29 16.05 4.02
C GLY A 139 -16.95 14.67 3.46
N CYS A 140 -16.97 13.66 4.33
CA CYS A 140 -16.74 12.27 3.93
C CYS A 140 -18.09 11.61 3.59
N SER A 141 -18.26 11.14 2.36
CA SER A 141 -19.50 10.47 1.92
C SER A 141 -19.73 9.12 2.58
N VAL A 142 -18.67 8.50 3.11
CA VAL A 142 -18.69 7.23 3.85
C VAL A 142 -18.44 7.43 5.35
N TYR A 143 -18.87 8.56 5.94
CA TYR A 143 -18.52 8.94 7.31
C TYR A 143 -18.83 7.85 8.36
N ALA A 144 -19.98 7.17 8.23
CA ALA A 144 -20.40 6.09 9.12
C ALA A 144 -19.56 4.81 8.96
N ASP A 145 -19.16 4.52 7.72
CA ASP A 145 -18.38 3.34 7.33
C ASP A 145 -16.89 3.65 7.16
N ARG A 146 -16.41 4.72 7.80
CA ARG A 146 -15.01 5.11 7.74
C ARG A 146 -14.12 3.96 8.17
N PRO A 147 -12.98 3.77 7.48
CA PRO A 147 -12.01 2.76 7.89
C PRO A 147 -11.51 3.05 9.30
N GLY A 148 -11.07 2.02 10.00
CA GLY A 148 -10.53 2.07 11.37
C GLY A 148 -9.46 3.14 11.51
N VAL A 149 -8.57 3.28 10.52
CA VAL A 149 -7.57 4.36 10.47
C VAL A 149 -8.24 5.73 10.59
N CYS A 150 -9.24 6.04 9.74
CA CYS A 150 -9.93 7.33 9.78
C CYS A 150 -10.82 7.52 11.01
N ARG A 151 -11.31 6.42 11.60
CA ARG A 151 -12.17 6.45 12.79
C ARG A 151 -11.40 6.76 14.06
N GLY A 152 -10.20 6.19 14.20
CA GLY A 152 -9.32 6.42 15.35
C GLY A 152 -8.39 7.63 15.18
N TYR A 153 -8.27 8.18 13.98
CA TYR A 153 -7.33 9.27 13.71
C TYR A 153 -7.82 10.63 14.22
N SER A 154 -6.91 11.35 14.90
CA SER A 154 -7.07 12.73 15.34
C SER A 154 -5.91 13.57 14.82
N CYS A 155 -6.21 14.67 14.11
CA CYS A 155 -5.17 15.56 13.61
C CYS A 155 -4.66 16.57 14.64
N ALA A 156 -5.23 16.62 15.86
CA ALA A 156 -4.92 17.65 16.85
C ALA A 156 -3.43 17.79 17.18
N ASN A 157 -2.72 16.66 17.23
CA ASN A 157 -1.29 16.59 17.51
C ASN A 157 -0.45 16.20 16.29
N ASP A 158 -1.04 16.22 15.09
CA ASP A 158 -0.35 15.79 13.88
C ASP A 158 0.44 16.95 13.26
N GLN A 159 1.74 16.97 13.56
CA GLN A 159 2.70 17.96 13.06
C GLN A 159 2.85 17.95 11.54
N ARG A 160 2.38 16.90 10.85
CA ARG A 160 2.34 16.86 9.38
C ARG A 160 1.26 17.81 8.84
N ILE A 161 0.18 18.01 9.59
CA ILE A 161 -0.95 18.85 9.19
C ILE A 161 -0.85 20.25 9.80
N TRP A 162 -0.57 20.35 11.10
CA TRP A 162 -0.58 21.61 11.84
C TRP A 162 0.83 21.97 12.33
N SER A 163 1.28 23.18 12.00
CA SER A 163 2.43 23.80 12.68
C SER A 163 2.00 24.39 14.03
N ASP A 164 0.75 24.87 14.11
CA ASP A 164 0.10 25.32 15.33
C ASP A 164 -1.41 25.02 15.26
N PHE A 165 -1.87 24.04 16.03
CA PHE A 165 -3.27 23.58 16.03
C PHE A 165 -4.25 24.59 16.64
N GLU A 166 -3.82 25.34 17.66
CA GLU A 166 -4.66 26.30 18.37
C GLU A 166 -4.90 27.54 17.51
N ASN A 167 -3.85 28.00 16.83
CA ASN A 167 -3.92 29.16 15.93
C ASN A 167 -4.35 28.80 14.49
N MET A 168 -4.77 27.55 14.25
CA MET A 168 -5.18 27.03 12.93
C MET A 168 -4.13 27.26 11.83
N GLN A 169 -2.84 27.12 12.16
CA GLN A 169 -1.75 27.25 11.20
C GLN A 169 -1.37 25.88 10.65
N LEU A 170 -1.53 25.71 9.33
CA LEU A 170 -1.13 24.49 8.64
C LEU A 170 0.39 24.43 8.48
N ASN A 171 0.92 23.22 8.54
CA ASN A 171 2.29 22.92 8.11
C ASN A 171 2.33 22.84 6.57
N THR A 172 2.22 24.00 5.91
CA THR A 172 2.19 24.08 4.44
C THR A 172 3.45 23.50 3.81
N ALA A 173 4.62 23.71 4.43
CA ALA A 173 5.90 23.17 3.95
C ALA A 173 5.84 21.63 3.84
N TRP A 174 5.39 20.95 4.90
CA TRP A 174 5.27 19.49 4.86
C TRP A 174 4.19 19.02 3.88
N ILE A 175 3.02 19.68 3.89
CA ILE A 175 1.89 19.33 3.03
C ILE A 175 2.27 19.43 1.56
N GLU A 176 2.93 20.51 1.16
CA GLU A 176 3.36 20.74 -0.21
C GLU A 176 4.48 19.79 -0.62
N GLU A 177 5.36 19.37 0.31
CA GLU A 177 6.45 18.43 0.02
C GLU A 177 6.01 16.97 -0.01
N ASN A 178 4.91 16.60 0.65
CA ASN A 178 4.56 15.18 0.87
C ASN A 178 3.20 14.78 0.29
N LEU A 179 2.25 15.71 0.13
CA LEU A 179 0.88 15.42 -0.31
C LEU A 179 0.65 15.89 -1.75
N HIS A 180 1.35 15.29 -2.70
CA HIS A 180 1.15 15.56 -4.13
C HIS A 180 0.08 14.67 -4.74
N GLY A 181 -0.52 15.13 -5.84
CA GLY A 181 -1.38 14.30 -6.68
C GLY A 181 -0.62 13.10 -7.24
N VAL A 182 -0.78 11.94 -6.61
CA VAL A 182 -0.28 10.67 -7.13
C VAL A 182 -1.47 10.01 -7.82
N GLY A 183 -1.74 10.39 -9.07
CA GLY A 183 -2.68 9.62 -9.90
C GLY A 183 -2.31 8.13 -9.93
N PRO A 184 -3.21 7.23 -10.36
CA PRO A 184 -2.97 5.78 -10.31
C PRO A 184 -1.63 5.43 -10.96
N ARG A 185 -0.64 5.09 -10.14
CA ARG A 185 0.68 4.66 -10.58
C ARG A 185 0.67 3.14 -10.56
N LEU A 186 0.67 2.54 -11.75
CA LEU A 186 1.14 1.16 -11.87
C LEU A 186 2.58 1.15 -11.37
N ALA A 187 2.86 0.47 -10.26
CA ALA A 187 4.22 0.08 -9.93
C ALA A 187 4.72 -0.72 -11.14
N HIS A 188 5.68 -0.17 -11.88
CA HIS A 188 6.21 -0.65 -13.16
C HIS A 188 5.60 -1.98 -13.66
N ALA A 189 4.43 -1.89 -14.28
CA ALA A 189 3.98 -2.98 -15.13
C ALA A 189 4.85 -2.89 -16.37
N ALA A 190 5.88 -3.73 -16.47
CA ALA A 190 6.47 -4.05 -17.76
C ALA A 190 5.38 -4.73 -18.58
N MET A 191 4.46 -3.93 -19.16
CA MET A 191 3.55 -4.38 -20.18
C MET A 191 4.42 -4.69 -21.39
N VAL A 192 4.87 -5.94 -21.49
CA VAL A 192 5.45 -6.46 -22.71
C VAL A 192 4.37 -6.29 -23.78
N ARG A 193 4.54 -5.29 -24.66
CA ARG A 193 3.79 -5.25 -25.91
C ARG A 193 4.17 -6.51 -26.66
N LEU A 194 3.25 -7.47 -26.72
CA LEU A 194 3.37 -8.56 -27.68
C LEU A 194 3.49 -7.91 -29.07
N PRO A 195 4.52 -8.25 -29.87
CA PRO A 195 4.61 -7.77 -31.23
C PRO A 195 3.37 -8.22 -32.01
N ASP A 196 2.87 -7.35 -32.89
CA ASP A 196 1.73 -7.66 -33.74
C ASP A 196 1.93 -8.99 -34.47
N PRO A 197 0.87 -9.80 -34.63
CA PRO A 197 0.98 -11.07 -35.33
C PRO A 197 1.53 -10.81 -36.73
N VAL A 198 2.66 -11.46 -37.04
CA VAL A 198 3.25 -11.44 -38.38
C VAL A 198 2.22 -12.01 -39.34
N VAL A 199 1.53 -11.14 -40.07
CA VAL A 199 0.69 -11.52 -41.21
C VAL A 199 1.64 -12.10 -42.24
N ARG A 200 1.62 -13.42 -42.40
CA ARG A 200 2.34 -14.08 -43.50
C ARG A 200 1.65 -13.64 -44.80
N PRO A 201 2.38 -13.12 -45.80
CA PRO A 201 1.79 -12.89 -47.10
C PRO A 201 1.34 -14.23 -47.69
N ASP A 202 0.14 -14.24 -48.24
CA ASP A 202 -0.47 -15.42 -48.87
C ASP A 202 0.48 -15.99 -49.94
N ALA A 203 0.70 -17.30 -49.86
CA ALA A 203 1.45 -18.04 -50.87
C ALA A 203 0.64 -18.04 -52.18
N THR A 204 1.07 -17.25 -53.15
CA THR A 204 0.74 -17.42 -54.57
C THR A 204 1.53 -18.56 -55.19
#